data_AF-A0A1Q3ENR7-F1
#
_entry.id   AF-A0A1Q3ENR7-F1
#
_cell.length_a   1.000
_cell.length_b   1.000
_cell.length_c   1.000
_cell.angle_alpha   90.00
_cell.angle_beta   90.00
_cell.angle_gamma   90.00
#
_symmetry.space_group_name_H-M   'P 1'
#
loop_
_entity.id
_entity.type
_entity.pdbx_description
1 polymer ?
#
loop_
_entity_poly.entity_id
_entity_poly.type
_entity_poly.pdbx_seq_one_letter_code
_entity_poly.pdbx_strand_id
1 'polypeptide(L)'
;MSSTVRTVDDAEKGTLEHVSSMATLDTMTSTASIKDVAHKELKRLPSDTSTLQARSPDSVSKSKGAEISKPDPPKPSPRPKVSKWLKFQLWFNTYRKFYTLTVILNVIGLILAATGVWQYPRHYTSAFILGNLQTALLMRNELFGRFLYLFVNTLFAKWTPLSFRLACTSILQHLGGIHSGCATSGFMWLIFRVVINFMNHKNTHDAVLAMGVVTNIAIAVSILSAFPWVRNTHHNVFERHHRFIGWLGLICTWVFIVLGDIYDLDTHTWNPNGLHLVEQQDFWFAVMMTFLILWPWLTIRSVKVDVEIPSPKVAVLRFERGMQQGLLARISRSSIMEYHAFGIISEGVDAKYHYLICGVQGDFTKGLIQNPPTRIWTRQLKFAGVSNTSTLYKRGIRVCTGTGLGAALSTCLQSPNWYLIWIGSDQEKTFGPTIAGLIHDNLEGRVTLWDSKQRGGRPDTMKLIKEVYTSWNAEIVFITSNWIGNKEMMEGCKEAGIPAFGTLWDF
;
A
#
# COMPACT_ATOMS: atom_id res chain seq x y z
N MET A 1 -7.17 -48.51 0.03
CA MET A 1 -6.06 -47.54 -0.04
C MET A 1 -6.67 -46.15 -0.06
N SER A 2 -6.35 -45.29 0.92
CA SER A 2 -6.82 -43.91 0.96
C SER A 2 -5.64 -43.05 1.39
N SER A 3 -5.12 -42.20 0.49
CA SER A 3 -3.96 -41.35 0.74
C SER A 3 -4.40 -39.96 1.16
N THR A 4 -4.38 -39.70 2.46
CA THR A 4 -4.63 -38.39 3.06
C THR A 4 -3.54 -37.40 2.62
N VAL A 5 -3.89 -36.48 1.71
CA VAL A 5 -3.03 -35.36 1.34
C VAL A 5 -2.94 -34.40 2.53
N ARG A 6 -1.79 -34.38 3.20
CA ARG A 6 -1.49 -33.35 4.21
C ARG A 6 -1.30 -32.01 3.50
N THR A 7 -2.26 -31.10 3.68
CA THR A 7 -2.13 -29.70 3.24
C THR A 7 -1.05 -29.01 4.06
N VAL A 8 0.10 -28.73 3.45
CA VAL A 8 1.10 -27.80 4.00
C VAL A 8 0.57 -26.38 3.78
N ASP A 9 0.62 -25.57 4.84
CA ASP A 9 0.14 -24.20 4.85
C ASP A 9 0.91 -23.34 3.82
N ASP A 10 0.25 -22.83 2.78
CA ASP A 10 0.92 -22.15 1.67
C ASP A 10 1.21 -20.69 2.03
N ALA A 11 2.48 -20.40 2.33
CA ALA A 11 2.98 -19.16 2.94
C ALA A 11 2.75 -17.86 2.13
N GLU A 12 2.10 -17.94 0.96
CA GLU A 12 1.73 -16.83 0.10
C GLU A 12 0.28 -16.33 0.34
N LYS A 13 -0.57 -17.11 1.03
CA LYS A 13 -1.92 -16.65 1.44
C LYS A 13 -1.83 -15.75 2.68
N GLY A 14 -1.70 -14.45 2.42
CA GLY A 14 -1.58 -13.41 3.45
C GLY A 14 -2.51 -12.22 3.22
N THR A 15 -3.77 -12.47 2.84
CA THR A 15 -4.84 -11.46 2.83
C THR A 15 -5.34 -11.17 4.26
N LEU A 16 -6.02 -10.03 4.45
CA LEU A 16 -6.64 -9.63 5.71
C LEU A 16 -7.86 -10.52 6.05
N GLU A 17 -7.62 -11.72 6.60
CA GLU A 17 -8.68 -12.48 7.26
C GLU A 17 -8.96 -11.89 8.64
N HIS A 18 -10.20 -11.42 8.84
CA HIS A 18 -10.62 -10.73 10.05
C HIS A 18 -10.87 -11.72 11.20
N VAL A 19 -10.20 -11.49 12.33
CA VAL A 19 -10.71 -11.96 13.62
C VAL A 19 -11.93 -11.12 13.97
N SER A 20 -13.13 -11.67 13.73
CA SER A 20 -14.35 -11.08 14.25
C SER A 20 -14.41 -11.32 15.76
N SER A 21 -14.44 -10.23 16.53
CA SER A 21 -14.71 -10.25 17.97
C SER A 21 -15.87 -9.30 18.25
N MET A 22 -17.06 -9.65 17.78
CA MET A 22 -18.28 -9.09 18.35
C MET A 22 -18.65 -9.89 19.59
N ALA A 23 -18.51 -9.25 20.76
CA ALA A 23 -19.18 -9.71 21.96
C ALA A 23 -20.69 -9.55 21.74
N THR A 24 -21.43 -10.65 21.85
CA THR A 24 -22.90 -10.63 21.92
C THR A 24 -23.31 -9.93 23.20
N LEU A 25 -23.99 -8.80 23.08
CA LEU A 25 -24.74 -8.19 24.18
C LEU A 25 -26.22 -8.50 23.96
N ASP A 26 -26.84 -9.16 24.92
CA ASP A 26 -28.27 -9.46 24.88
C ASP A 26 -29.10 -8.17 25.00
N THR A 27 -30.13 -8.05 24.17
CA THR A 27 -31.28 -7.19 24.48
C THR A 27 -32.56 -7.90 24.05
N MET A 28 -33.40 -8.25 25.02
CA MET A 28 -34.74 -8.77 24.78
C MET A 28 -35.66 -7.70 24.18
N THR A 29 -36.54 -8.08 23.26
CA THR A 29 -37.90 -7.53 23.22
C THR A 29 -38.86 -8.53 22.58
N SER A 30 -40.04 -8.65 23.19
CA SER A 30 -41.08 -9.63 22.88
C SER A 30 -42.07 -9.07 21.85
N THR A 31 -42.64 -9.90 20.98
CA THR A 31 -44.10 -10.15 20.95
C THR A 31 -44.52 -11.29 19.99
N ALA A 32 -45.59 -11.98 20.39
CA ALA A 32 -46.45 -12.95 19.68
C ALA A 32 -46.48 -12.83 18.13
N SER A 33 -46.65 -13.88 17.31
CA SER A 33 -47.56 -15.05 17.42
C SER A 33 -47.28 -16.03 16.25
N ILE A 34 -47.76 -17.29 16.11
CA ILE A 34 -48.63 -18.20 16.90
C ILE A 34 -48.39 -19.68 16.42
N LYS A 35 -48.75 -20.68 17.24
CA LYS A 35 -49.12 -22.14 17.00
C LYS A 35 -48.85 -22.86 15.66
N ASP A 36 -48.72 -24.19 15.58
CA ASP A 36 -48.45 -25.33 16.51
C ASP A 36 -48.30 -26.61 15.65
N VAL A 37 -47.71 -27.69 16.18
CA VAL A 37 -48.32 -29.05 16.29
C VAL A 37 -47.30 -30.08 16.83
N ALA A 38 -47.65 -30.70 17.98
CA ALA A 38 -47.17 -31.97 18.59
C ALA A 38 -45.64 -32.16 18.84
N HIS A 39 -45.10 -32.18 20.07
CA HIS A 39 -45.32 -33.07 21.24
C HIS A 39 -45.20 -34.59 20.94
N LYS A 40 -44.49 -35.44 21.72
CA LYS A 40 -44.08 -35.44 23.15
C LYS A 40 -42.60 -35.91 23.30
N GLU A 41 -41.74 -35.36 24.17
CA GLU A 41 -41.66 -35.54 25.63
C GLU A 41 -41.70 -37.01 26.13
N LEU A 42 -40.56 -37.53 26.62
CA LEU A 42 -40.42 -37.79 28.06
C LEU A 42 -38.95 -37.78 28.53
N LYS A 43 -38.74 -37.35 29.78
CA LYS A 43 -37.47 -37.28 30.53
C LYS A 43 -37.13 -38.69 31.09
N ARG A 44 -35.96 -39.04 31.67
CA ARG A 44 -35.13 -38.37 32.71
C ARG A 44 -33.78 -39.10 32.91
N LEU A 45 -32.79 -38.40 33.48
CA LEU A 45 -31.47 -38.85 34.01
C LEU A 45 -31.60 -39.58 35.38
N PRO A 46 -30.52 -39.97 36.11
CA PRO A 46 -29.26 -40.70 35.76
C PRO A 46 -28.90 -41.84 36.78
N SER A 47 -27.88 -42.68 36.54
CA SER A 47 -26.92 -43.19 37.58
C SER A 47 -25.91 -44.27 37.12
N ASP A 48 -24.65 -44.07 37.50
CA ASP A 48 -23.63 -44.97 38.09
C ASP A 48 -23.53 -46.50 37.80
N THR A 49 -22.36 -46.86 37.23
CA THR A 49 -21.34 -47.78 37.81
C THR A 49 -21.51 -49.32 37.86
N SER A 50 -20.57 -49.98 37.16
CA SER A 50 -19.93 -51.29 37.46
C SER A 50 -20.68 -52.63 37.29
N THR A 51 -20.17 -53.46 36.38
CA THR A 51 -19.67 -54.84 36.65
C THR A 51 -18.97 -55.35 35.37
N LEU A 52 -17.65 -55.53 35.33
CA LEU A 52 -16.88 -56.69 35.83
C LEU A 52 -17.45 -58.07 35.42
N GLN A 53 -16.91 -58.64 34.33
CA GLN A 53 -16.55 -60.05 34.29
C GLN A 53 -15.18 -60.22 33.63
N ALA A 54 -14.39 -61.16 34.16
CA ALA A 54 -13.04 -61.47 33.71
C ALA A 54 -12.95 -62.96 33.39
N ARG A 55 -12.12 -63.36 32.41
CA ARG A 55 -10.81 -64.02 32.62
C ARG A 55 -10.23 -64.56 31.29
N SER A 56 -8.91 -64.47 31.19
CA SER A 56 -7.99 -64.83 30.08
C SER A 56 -7.82 -66.38 29.93
N PRO A 57 -6.91 -66.97 29.07
CA PRO A 57 -5.73 -66.37 28.41
C PRO A 57 -5.32 -66.84 26.98
N ASP A 58 -4.28 -66.15 26.46
CA ASP A 58 -3.23 -66.52 25.48
C ASP A 58 -3.59 -67.14 24.11
N SER A 59 -3.12 -66.59 22.98
CA SER A 59 -1.70 -66.67 22.60
C SER A 59 -1.35 -65.94 21.27
N VAL A 60 -0.05 -65.94 20.94
CA VAL A 60 0.60 -65.50 19.68
C VAL A 60 0.84 -63.99 19.50
N SER A 61 2.09 -63.61 19.76
CA SER A 61 2.67 -62.32 19.42
C SER A 61 2.94 -62.17 17.91
N LYS A 62 2.83 -60.92 17.42
CA LYS A 62 3.52 -60.48 16.20
C LYS A 62 4.25 -59.17 16.50
N SER A 63 5.57 -59.24 16.56
CA SER A 63 6.43 -58.07 16.65
C SER A 63 6.31 -57.23 15.37
N LYS A 64 6.06 -55.93 15.52
CA LYS A 64 6.33 -54.93 14.49
C LYS A 64 7.57 -54.15 14.91
N GLY A 65 8.50 -53.97 13.97
CA GLY A 65 9.75 -53.25 14.21
C GLY A 65 9.52 -51.80 14.61
N ALA A 66 10.46 -51.24 15.38
CA ALA A 66 10.42 -49.85 15.79
C ALA A 66 10.73 -48.92 14.60
N GLU A 67 9.72 -48.17 14.14
CA GLU A 67 9.98 -46.94 13.40
C GLU A 67 10.53 -45.90 14.37
N ILE A 68 11.75 -45.42 14.11
CA ILE A 68 12.33 -44.29 14.83
C ILE A 68 11.57 -43.03 14.40
N SER A 69 10.68 -42.55 15.26
CA SER A 69 9.99 -41.28 15.05
C SER A 69 10.99 -40.14 15.01
N LYS A 70 11.00 -39.38 13.90
CA LYS A 70 11.71 -38.10 13.86
C LYS A 70 11.07 -37.17 14.90
N PRO A 71 11.83 -36.48 15.75
CA PRO A 71 11.27 -35.57 16.74
C PRO A 71 10.52 -34.44 16.03
N ASP A 72 9.32 -34.13 16.52
CA ASP A 72 8.54 -32.99 16.03
C ASP A 72 9.34 -31.69 16.19
N PRO A 73 9.23 -30.73 15.25
CA PRO A 73 9.90 -29.44 15.36
C PRO A 73 9.47 -28.74 16.67
N PRO A 74 10.42 -28.16 17.43
CA PRO A 74 10.11 -27.56 18.71
C PRO A 74 9.07 -26.43 18.55
N LYS A 75 7.99 -26.51 19.34
CA LYS A 75 6.95 -25.48 19.35
C LYS A 75 7.58 -24.11 19.63
N PRO A 76 7.34 -23.08 18.80
CA PRO A 76 7.95 -21.77 19.01
C PRO A 76 7.52 -21.21 20.36
N SER A 77 8.49 -20.68 21.12
CA SER A 77 8.25 -20.10 22.43
C SER A 77 7.24 -18.95 22.35
N PRO A 78 6.37 -18.77 23.37
CA PRO A 78 5.43 -17.65 23.38
C PRO A 78 6.16 -16.32 23.29
N ARG A 79 5.95 -15.59 22.18
CA ARG A 79 6.63 -14.31 21.96
C ARG A 79 6.17 -13.29 23.00
N PRO A 80 7.08 -12.46 23.55
CA PRO A 80 6.71 -11.45 24.54
C PRO A 80 5.65 -10.48 23.97
N LYS A 81 4.69 -10.08 24.81
CA LYS A 81 3.59 -9.21 24.41
C LYS A 81 4.09 -7.77 24.25
N VAL A 82 4.42 -7.39 23.02
CA VAL A 82 4.82 -6.03 22.62
C VAL A 82 3.86 -4.97 23.20
N SER A 83 4.43 -3.94 23.83
CA SER A 83 3.74 -2.87 24.56
C SER A 83 2.66 -2.15 23.73
N LYS A 84 1.52 -1.83 24.37
CA LYS A 84 0.42 -1.05 23.75
C LYS A 84 0.89 0.32 23.25
N TRP A 85 1.79 0.98 23.98
CA TRP A 85 2.34 2.28 23.58
C TRP A 85 3.19 2.18 22.31
N LEU A 86 4.02 1.13 22.21
CA LEU A 86 4.85 0.89 21.01
C LEU A 86 3.97 0.64 19.77
N LYS A 87 2.91 -0.15 19.93
CA LYS A 87 1.90 -0.37 18.89
C LYS A 87 1.21 0.92 18.47
N PHE A 88 0.86 1.79 19.43
CA PHE A 88 0.33 3.12 19.14
C PHE A 88 1.34 4.00 18.38
N GLN A 89 2.64 3.99 18.74
CA GLN A 89 3.66 4.75 18.01
C GLN A 89 3.83 4.29 16.56
N LEU A 90 3.74 2.98 16.29
CA LEU A 90 3.81 2.43 14.93
C LEU A 90 2.52 2.66 14.13
N TRP A 91 1.37 2.62 14.78
CA TRP A 91 0.09 2.94 14.16
C TRP A 91 -0.05 4.43 13.84
N PHE A 92 0.30 5.32 14.78
CA PHE A 92 0.34 6.77 14.60
C PHE A 92 1.67 7.23 13.98
N ASN A 93 2.02 6.60 12.86
CA ASN A 93 3.18 6.94 12.06
C ASN A 93 3.02 8.29 11.34
N THR A 94 4.05 8.69 10.59
CA THR A 94 4.13 9.99 9.91
C THR A 94 3.01 10.22 8.89
N TYR A 95 2.41 9.17 8.31
CA TYR A 95 1.25 9.33 7.42
C TYR A 95 0.05 9.85 8.20
N ARG A 96 -0.22 9.27 9.38
CA ARG A 96 -1.34 9.70 10.24
C ARG A 96 -1.07 11.08 10.84
N LYS A 97 0.17 11.37 11.23
CA LYS A 97 0.57 12.72 11.68
C LYS A 97 0.31 13.78 10.61
N PHE A 98 0.73 13.55 9.36
CA PHE A 98 0.45 14.47 8.26
C PHE A 98 -1.04 14.60 7.96
N TYR A 99 -1.77 13.48 7.88
CA TYR A 99 -3.22 13.51 7.67
C TYR A 99 -3.92 14.35 8.75
N THR A 100 -3.67 14.06 10.02
CA THR A 100 -4.26 14.77 11.16
C THR A 100 -3.89 16.25 11.17
N LEU A 101 -2.62 16.59 10.92
CA LEU A 101 -2.18 17.99 10.84
C LEU A 101 -2.89 18.75 9.71
N THR A 102 -2.91 18.20 8.50
CA THR A 102 -3.53 18.82 7.32
C THR A 102 -5.04 19.02 7.52
N VAL A 103 -5.74 18.02 8.07
CA VAL A 103 -7.18 18.12 8.35
C VAL A 103 -7.46 19.13 9.48
N ILE A 104 -6.69 19.13 10.58
CA ILE A 104 -6.88 20.10 11.68
C ILE A 104 -6.73 21.54 11.17
N LEU A 105 -5.70 21.84 10.38
CA LEU A 105 -5.47 23.18 9.83
C LEU A 105 -6.65 23.64 8.94
N ASN A 106 -7.18 22.75 8.10
CA ASN A 106 -8.34 23.05 7.26
C ASN A 106 -9.65 23.17 8.07
N VAL A 107 -9.84 22.34 9.09
CA VAL A 107 -11.01 22.42 10.00
C VAL A 107 -11.01 23.73 10.78
N ILE A 108 -9.87 24.19 11.27
CA ILE A 108 -9.74 25.51 11.91
C ILE A 108 -10.11 26.61 10.90
N GLY A 109 -9.56 26.57 9.68
CA GLY A 109 -9.91 27.52 8.62
C GLY A 109 -11.41 27.54 8.27
N LEU A 110 -12.03 26.36 8.17
CA LEU A 110 -13.47 26.20 7.94
C LEU A 110 -14.31 26.78 9.07
N ILE A 111 -13.95 26.52 10.33
CA ILE A 111 -14.66 27.09 11.50
C ILE A 111 -14.58 28.61 11.47
N LEU A 112 -13.39 29.19 11.22
CA LEU A 112 -13.20 30.64 11.15
C LEU A 112 -13.97 31.27 9.98
N ALA A 113 -14.09 30.59 8.83
CA ALA A 113 -14.87 31.06 7.69
C ALA A 113 -16.39 30.92 7.89
N ALA A 114 -16.83 29.87 8.60
CA ALA A 114 -18.22 29.62 8.94
C ALA A 114 -18.75 30.65 9.95
N THR A 115 -17.96 30.98 10.98
CA THR A 115 -18.30 32.00 11.99
C THR A 115 -18.11 33.44 11.52
N GLY A 116 -17.58 33.67 10.31
CA GLY A 116 -17.34 35.01 9.77
C GLY A 116 -16.14 35.74 10.37
N VAL A 117 -15.28 35.05 11.13
CA VAL A 117 -14.01 35.62 11.62
C VAL A 117 -13.01 35.78 10.46
N TRP A 118 -13.00 34.84 9.51
CA TRP A 118 -12.14 34.89 8.33
C TRP A 118 -12.98 34.99 7.04
N GLN A 119 -13.06 36.19 6.47
CA GLN A 119 -13.92 36.46 5.31
C GLN A 119 -13.32 35.96 3.98
N TYR A 120 -12.00 35.93 3.83
CA TYR A 120 -11.35 35.58 2.56
C TYR A 120 -11.76 34.19 2.00
N PRO A 121 -11.78 33.08 2.78
CA PRO A 121 -12.25 31.78 2.28
C PRO A 121 -13.77 31.73 2.01
N ARG A 122 -14.55 32.69 2.53
CA ARG A 122 -15.99 32.79 2.28
C ARG A 122 -16.28 33.37 0.89
N HIS A 123 -15.46 34.33 0.45
CA HIS A 123 -15.50 34.86 -0.91
C HIS A 123 -14.81 33.89 -1.89
N TYR A 124 -13.54 33.54 -1.61
CA TYR A 124 -12.67 32.72 -2.46
C TYR A 124 -12.66 31.24 -2.03
N THR A 125 -13.84 30.65 -1.82
CA THR A 125 -13.95 29.25 -1.36
C THR A 125 -13.38 28.26 -2.38
N SER A 126 -13.52 28.57 -3.67
CA SER A 126 -12.94 27.81 -4.78
C SER A 126 -11.43 27.66 -4.65
N ALA A 127 -10.71 28.73 -4.32
CA ALA A 127 -9.26 28.70 -4.10
C ALA A 127 -8.84 27.71 -2.99
N PHE A 128 -9.64 27.56 -1.92
CA PHE A 128 -9.37 26.59 -0.85
C PHE A 128 -9.69 25.15 -1.26
N ILE A 129 -10.71 24.94 -2.09
CA ILE A 129 -11.04 23.64 -2.68
C ILE A 129 -9.91 23.22 -3.62
N LEU A 130 -9.59 24.07 -4.61
CA LEU A 130 -8.61 23.79 -5.65
C LEU A 130 -7.18 23.72 -5.10
N GLY A 131 -6.78 24.60 -4.17
CA GLY A 131 -5.48 24.54 -3.53
C GLY A 131 -5.24 23.23 -2.75
N ASN A 132 -6.28 22.71 -2.07
CA ASN A 132 -6.24 21.39 -1.45
C ASN A 132 -6.15 20.27 -2.50
N LEU A 133 -7.02 20.26 -3.52
CA LEU A 133 -7.01 19.23 -4.56
C LEU A 133 -5.70 19.20 -5.36
N GLN A 134 -5.14 20.37 -5.69
CA GLN A 134 -3.83 20.52 -6.31
C GLN A 134 -2.72 19.95 -5.43
N THR A 135 -2.70 20.29 -4.14
CA THR A 135 -1.70 19.74 -3.20
C THR A 135 -1.83 18.22 -3.10
N ALA A 136 -3.06 17.70 -3.10
CA ALA A 136 -3.31 16.26 -3.12
C ALA A 136 -2.76 15.60 -4.39
N LEU A 137 -2.97 16.19 -5.57
CA LEU A 137 -2.42 15.69 -6.84
C LEU A 137 -0.87 15.74 -6.84
N LEU A 138 -0.28 16.85 -6.38
CA LEU A 138 1.16 17.04 -6.31
C LEU A 138 1.85 15.95 -5.48
N MET A 139 1.30 15.62 -4.30
CA MET A 139 1.82 14.57 -3.41
C MET A 139 1.73 13.14 -3.99
N ARG A 140 1.01 12.93 -5.09
CA ARG A 140 0.96 11.65 -5.82
C ARG A 140 1.58 11.71 -7.22
N ASN A 141 2.05 12.87 -7.66
CA ASN A 141 2.66 13.05 -8.97
C ASN A 141 4.09 12.48 -9.02
N GLU A 142 4.40 11.73 -10.07
CA GLU A 142 5.67 11.01 -10.22
C GLU A 142 6.87 11.93 -10.46
N LEU A 143 6.66 13.07 -11.14
CA LEU A 143 7.70 14.06 -11.40
C LEU A 143 8.07 14.82 -10.13
N PHE A 144 7.06 15.32 -9.40
CA PHE A 144 7.27 15.98 -8.12
C PHE A 144 7.96 15.03 -7.12
N GLY A 145 7.46 13.81 -6.98
CA GLY A 145 8.09 12.79 -6.13
C GLY A 145 9.54 12.52 -6.54
N ARG A 146 9.85 12.43 -7.84
CA ARG A 146 11.21 12.25 -8.33
C ARG A 146 12.13 13.41 -7.98
N PHE A 147 11.69 14.64 -8.21
CA PHE A 147 12.46 15.84 -7.87
C PHE A 147 12.72 15.92 -6.36
N LEU A 148 11.70 15.65 -5.53
CA LEU A 148 11.82 15.71 -4.08
C LEU A 148 12.76 14.64 -3.51
N TYR A 149 12.69 13.40 -4.01
CA TYR A 149 13.65 12.35 -3.64
C TYR A 149 15.08 12.68 -4.10
N LEU A 150 15.25 13.21 -5.32
CA LEU A 150 16.55 13.66 -5.83
C LEU A 150 17.15 14.75 -4.95
N PHE A 151 16.39 15.81 -4.67
CA PHE A 151 16.80 16.94 -3.82
C PHE A 151 17.28 16.46 -2.44
N VAL A 152 16.47 15.65 -1.75
CA VAL A 152 16.80 15.13 -0.41
C VAL A 152 18.04 14.24 -0.45
N ASN A 153 18.14 13.34 -1.43
CA ASN A 153 19.26 12.41 -1.54
C ASN A 153 20.57 13.10 -1.95
N THR A 154 20.52 14.14 -2.78
CA THR A 154 21.69 14.91 -3.19
C THR A 154 22.20 15.79 -2.06
N LEU A 155 21.32 16.53 -1.37
CA LEU A 155 21.75 17.51 -0.38
C LEU A 155 22.10 16.92 0.99
N PHE A 156 21.48 15.82 1.42
CA PHE A 156 21.56 15.36 2.82
C PHE A 156 22.23 14.00 3.03
N ALA A 157 22.78 13.38 1.97
CA ALA A 157 23.34 12.05 2.07
C ALA A 157 24.55 11.94 2.99
N LYS A 158 24.52 10.97 3.91
CA LYS A 158 25.63 10.47 4.75
C LYS A 158 26.30 11.43 5.73
N TRP A 159 26.21 12.76 5.52
CA TRP A 159 26.83 13.78 6.38
C TRP A 159 25.91 14.31 7.47
N THR A 160 24.60 14.36 7.22
CA THR A 160 23.61 14.84 8.21
C THR A 160 23.42 13.84 9.37
N PRO A 161 23.01 14.30 10.57
CA PRO A 161 22.73 13.43 11.71
C PRO A 161 21.73 12.31 11.36
N LEU A 162 21.90 11.11 11.93
CA LEU A 162 21.06 9.96 11.60
C LEU A 162 19.57 10.23 11.83
N SER A 163 19.21 10.93 12.92
CA SER A 163 17.84 11.35 13.21
C SER A 163 17.22 12.19 12.08
N PHE A 164 17.99 13.09 11.46
CA PHE A 164 17.54 13.89 10.32
C PHE A 164 17.32 13.04 9.06
N ARG A 165 18.22 12.09 8.78
CA ARG A 165 18.11 11.15 7.64
C ARG A 165 16.91 10.20 7.77
N LEU A 166 16.67 9.71 8.99
CA LEU A 166 15.47 8.96 9.35
C LEU A 166 14.21 9.81 9.18
N ALA A 167 14.21 11.08 9.62
CA ALA A 167 13.09 12.00 9.40
C ALA A 167 12.82 12.23 7.91
N CYS A 168 13.85 12.49 7.09
CA CYS A 168 13.74 12.62 5.64
C CYS A 168 13.10 11.39 5.00
N THR A 169 13.59 10.19 5.33
CA THR A 169 13.05 8.92 4.82
C THR A 169 11.59 8.73 5.24
N SER A 170 11.29 9.04 6.50
CA SER A 170 9.94 8.99 7.05
C SER A 170 8.98 9.92 6.29
N ILE A 171 9.37 11.18 6.07
CA ILE A 171 8.57 12.16 5.34
C ILE A 171 8.31 11.68 3.90
N LEU A 172 9.37 11.32 3.16
CA LEU A 172 9.31 10.88 1.76
C LEU A 172 8.47 9.61 1.55
N GLN A 173 8.50 8.67 2.50
CA GLN A 173 7.68 7.47 2.45
C GLN A 173 6.20 7.77 2.74
N HIS A 174 5.91 8.73 3.62
CA HIS A 174 4.57 8.96 4.16
C HIS A 174 3.83 10.19 3.56
N LEU A 175 4.32 10.77 2.45
CA LEU A 175 3.67 11.86 1.69
C LEU A 175 2.19 11.61 1.36
N GLY A 176 1.78 10.33 1.29
CA GLY A 176 0.39 9.93 1.15
C GLY A 176 -0.54 10.49 2.23
N GLY A 177 -0.04 10.81 3.43
CA GLY A 177 -0.83 11.39 4.51
C GLY A 177 -1.28 12.83 4.19
N ILE A 178 -0.38 13.61 3.58
CA ILE A 178 -0.69 14.96 3.07
C ILE A 178 -1.70 14.86 1.93
N HIS A 179 -1.49 13.94 0.98
CA HIS A 179 -2.44 13.69 -0.11
C HIS A 179 -3.86 13.42 0.40
N SER A 180 -4.01 12.45 1.30
CA SER A 180 -5.32 12.06 1.83
C SER A 180 -5.92 13.17 2.70
N GLY A 181 -5.10 13.88 3.49
CA GLY A 181 -5.55 15.00 4.32
C GLY A 181 -6.08 16.16 3.47
N CYS A 182 -5.38 16.52 2.40
CA CYS A 182 -5.81 17.53 1.44
C CYS A 182 -7.04 17.09 0.64
N ALA A 183 -7.12 15.82 0.21
CA ALA A 183 -8.28 15.31 -0.52
C ALA A 183 -9.57 15.38 0.34
N THR A 184 -9.50 14.93 1.60
CA THR A 184 -10.61 15.06 2.55
C THR A 184 -10.93 16.53 2.83
N SER A 185 -9.92 17.38 3.02
CA SER A 185 -10.12 18.80 3.32
C SER A 185 -10.75 19.57 2.15
N GLY A 186 -10.32 19.33 0.92
CA GLY A 186 -10.91 19.93 -0.28
C GLY A 186 -12.38 19.53 -0.45
N PHE A 187 -12.74 18.30 -0.11
CA PHE A 187 -14.14 17.85 -0.06
C PHE A 187 -14.95 18.56 1.05
N MET A 188 -14.37 18.79 2.24
CA MET A 188 -15.03 19.58 3.30
C MET A 188 -15.26 21.04 2.88
N TRP A 189 -14.30 21.68 2.20
CA TRP A 189 -14.48 23.02 1.62
C TRP A 189 -15.53 23.04 0.50
N LEU A 190 -15.66 21.97 -0.28
CA LEU A 190 -16.69 21.86 -1.31
C LEU A 190 -18.10 21.71 -0.71
N ILE A 191 -18.25 20.93 0.38
CA ILE A 191 -19.50 20.87 1.16
C ILE A 191 -19.84 22.28 1.67
N PHE A 192 -18.87 22.99 2.26
CA PHE A 192 -19.08 24.35 2.77
C PHE A 192 -19.52 25.33 1.67
N ARG A 193 -18.93 25.27 0.47
CA ARG A 193 -19.38 26.09 -0.67
C ARG A 193 -20.81 25.77 -1.10
N VAL A 194 -21.18 24.49 -1.14
CA VAL A 194 -22.56 24.09 -1.46
C VAL A 194 -23.55 24.55 -0.39
N VAL A 195 -23.21 24.46 0.89
CA VAL A 195 -24.04 25.02 1.97
C VAL A 195 -24.26 26.53 1.79
N ILE A 196 -23.21 27.31 1.49
CA ILE A 196 -23.34 28.74 1.19
C ILE A 196 -24.28 28.98 0.00
N ASN A 197 -24.11 28.24 -1.10
CA ASN A 197 -24.96 28.37 -2.28
C ASN A 197 -26.44 28.06 -1.96
N PHE A 198 -26.74 27.04 -1.15
CA PHE A 198 -28.11 26.71 -0.72
C PHE A 198 -28.69 27.73 0.28
N MET A 199 -27.87 28.30 1.18
CA MET A 199 -28.31 29.43 2.01
C MET A 199 -28.70 30.64 1.14
N ASN A 200 -27.96 30.86 0.05
CA ASN A 200 -28.18 31.93 -0.92
C ASN A 200 -29.00 31.48 -2.15
N HIS A 201 -29.82 30.42 -2.05
CA HIS A 201 -30.50 29.81 -3.21
C HIS A 201 -31.34 30.81 -4.02
N LYS A 202 -31.97 31.79 -3.37
CA LYS A 202 -32.76 32.84 -4.05
C LYS A 202 -31.96 33.68 -5.05
N ASN A 203 -30.65 33.77 -4.85
CA ASN A 203 -29.72 34.53 -5.68
C ASN A 203 -28.77 33.59 -6.47
N THR A 204 -29.02 32.28 -6.46
CA THR A 204 -28.15 31.26 -7.07
C THR A 204 -28.94 30.45 -8.08
N HIS A 205 -28.52 30.47 -9.35
CA HIS A 205 -29.20 29.73 -10.42
C HIS A 205 -29.24 28.20 -10.14
N ASP A 206 -30.38 27.54 -10.36
CA ASP A 206 -30.60 26.13 -10.02
C ASP A 206 -29.53 25.17 -10.58
N ALA A 207 -29.02 25.46 -11.79
CA ALA A 207 -27.93 24.69 -12.40
C ALA A 207 -26.65 24.66 -11.53
N VAL A 208 -26.33 25.74 -10.82
CA VAL A 208 -25.17 25.82 -9.91
C VAL A 208 -25.41 24.98 -8.65
N LEU A 209 -26.65 24.96 -8.14
CA LEU A 209 -27.04 24.11 -7.01
C LEU A 209 -26.97 22.62 -7.40
N ALA A 210 -27.58 22.25 -8.53
CA ALA A 210 -27.59 20.89 -9.05
C ALA A 210 -26.17 20.37 -9.34
N MET A 211 -25.36 21.14 -10.07
CA MET A 211 -23.98 20.76 -10.37
C MET A 211 -23.10 20.73 -9.11
N GLY A 212 -23.37 21.58 -8.12
CA GLY A 212 -22.72 21.51 -6.81
C GLY A 212 -22.99 20.18 -6.09
N VAL A 213 -24.25 19.72 -6.06
CA VAL A 213 -24.63 18.41 -5.48
C VAL A 213 -23.99 17.25 -6.26
N VAL A 214 -24.09 17.25 -7.59
CA VAL A 214 -23.51 16.20 -8.45
C VAL A 214 -21.99 16.11 -8.25
N THR A 215 -21.29 17.25 -8.18
CA THR A 215 -19.83 17.28 -7.96
C THR A 215 -19.45 16.74 -6.58
N ASN A 216 -20.23 17.06 -5.54
CA ASN A 216 -20.01 16.48 -4.20
C ASN A 216 -20.19 14.96 -4.20
N ILE A 217 -21.26 14.45 -4.83
CA ILE A 217 -21.50 13.01 -4.93
C ILE A 217 -20.37 12.32 -5.70
N ALA A 218 -19.92 12.88 -6.82
CA ALA A 218 -18.81 12.34 -7.59
C ALA A 218 -17.50 12.27 -6.76
N ILE A 219 -17.12 13.37 -6.09
CA ILE A 219 -15.92 13.39 -5.25
C ILE A 219 -16.06 12.46 -4.04
N ALA A 220 -17.25 12.37 -3.43
CA ALA A 220 -17.53 11.41 -2.36
C ALA A 220 -17.32 9.96 -2.83
N VAL A 221 -17.83 9.58 -4.01
CA VAL A 221 -17.58 8.26 -4.61
C VAL A 221 -16.10 8.02 -4.87
N SER A 222 -15.36 9.03 -5.34
CA SER A 222 -13.91 8.93 -5.55
C SER A 222 -13.16 8.68 -4.23
N ILE A 223 -13.49 9.42 -3.17
CA ILE A 223 -12.91 9.25 -1.82
C ILE A 223 -13.30 7.89 -1.23
N LEU A 224 -14.57 7.50 -1.32
CA LEU A 224 -15.07 6.20 -0.86
C LEU A 224 -14.37 5.03 -1.57
N SER A 225 -14.12 5.14 -2.88
CA SER A 225 -13.36 4.13 -3.64
C SER A 225 -11.89 4.01 -3.19
N ALA A 226 -11.34 5.08 -2.61
CA ALA A 226 -9.97 5.15 -2.12
C ALA A 226 -9.81 4.68 -0.65
N PHE A 227 -10.89 4.29 0.04
CA PHE A 227 -10.78 3.77 1.41
C PHE A 227 -9.88 2.52 1.47
N PRO A 228 -9.10 2.34 2.55
CA PRO A 228 -8.14 1.25 2.67
C PRO A 228 -8.71 -0.14 2.38
N TRP A 229 -9.94 -0.39 2.82
CA TRP A 229 -10.63 -1.66 2.59
C TRP A 229 -10.89 -1.90 1.10
N VAL A 230 -11.57 -0.97 0.41
CA VAL A 230 -11.87 -1.07 -1.03
C VAL A 230 -10.58 -1.13 -1.85
N ARG A 231 -9.64 -0.23 -1.57
CA ARG A 231 -8.39 -0.08 -2.31
C ARG A 231 -7.50 -1.33 -2.26
N ASN A 232 -7.39 -1.97 -1.10
CA ASN A 232 -6.53 -3.14 -0.92
C ASN A 232 -7.19 -4.45 -1.39
N THR A 233 -8.52 -4.55 -1.38
CA THR A 233 -9.26 -5.77 -1.78
C THR A 233 -9.72 -5.74 -3.24
N HIS A 234 -10.07 -4.55 -3.75
CA HIS A 234 -10.66 -4.33 -5.07
C HIS A 234 -9.88 -3.24 -5.85
N HIS A 235 -8.56 -3.42 -5.99
CA HIS A 235 -7.64 -2.44 -6.60
C HIS A 235 -8.15 -1.87 -7.95
N ASN A 236 -8.70 -2.72 -8.82
CA ASN A 236 -9.20 -2.31 -10.14
C ASN A 236 -10.46 -1.44 -10.04
N VAL A 237 -11.30 -1.65 -9.03
CA VAL A 237 -12.49 -0.83 -8.75
C VAL A 237 -12.07 0.55 -8.26
N PHE A 238 -11.14 0.61 -7.30
CA PHE A 238 -10.51 1.85 -6.84
C PHE A 238 -9.91 2.63 -8.01
N GLU A 239 -9.01 2.00 -8.78
CA GLU A 239 -8.25 2.69 -9.81
C GLU A 239 -9.15 3.19 -10.95
N ARG A 240 -10.22 2.46 -11.29
CA ARG A 240 -11.19 2.88 -12.31
C ARG A 240 -11.97 4.12 -11.86
N HIS A 241 -12.61 4.08 -10.69
CA HIS A 241 -13.44 5.20 -10.22
C HIS A 241 -12.59 6.45 -9.96
N HIS A 242 -11.48 6.31 -9.21
CA HIS A 242 -10.63 7.43 -8.87
C HIS A 242 -10.03 8.12 -10.11
N ARG A 243 -9.73 7.35 -11.17
CA ARG A 243 -9.22 7.88 -12.45
C ARG A 243 -10.30 8.59 -13.27
N PHE A 244 -11.42 7.94 -13.55
CA PHE A 244 -12.45 8.52 -14.42
C PHE A 244 -13.16 9.71 -13.76
N ILE A 245 -13.40 9.65 -12.45
CA ILE A 245 -13.92 10.80 -11.69
C ILE A 245 -12.88 11.92 -11.63
N GLY A 246 -11.58 11.61 -11.55
CA GLY A 246 -10.51 12.62 -11.63
C GLY A 246 -10.50 13.40 -12.95
N TRP A 247 -10.64 12.70 -14.09
CA TRP A 247 -10.75 13.34 -15.41
C TRP A 247 -12.04 14.16 -15.57
N LEU A 248 -13.18 13.60 -15.16
CA LEU A 248 -14.46 14.31 -15.18
C LEU A 248 -14.40 15.57 -14.30
N GLY A 249 -13.83 15.45 -13.09
CA GLY A 249 -13.63 16.57 -12.16
C GLY A 249 -12.74 17.68 -12.73
N LEU A 250 -11.68 17.34 -13.49
CA LEU A 250 -10.85 18.32 -14.18
C LEU A 250 -11.64 19.08 -15.27
N ILE A 251 -12.42 18.37 -16.08
CA ILE A 251 -13.26 18.98 -17.12
C ILE A 251 -14.32 19.89 -16.48
N CYS A 252 -15.02 19.41 -15.45
CA CYS A 252 -16.00 20.21 -14.72
C CYS A 252 -15.37 21.45 -14.08
N THR A 253 -14.14 21.33 -13.51
CA THR A 253 -13.40 22.47 -12.95
C THR A 253 -13.14 23.54 -14.00
N TRP A 254 -12.63 23.17 -15.18
CA TRP A 254 -12.45 24.11 -16.28
C TRP A 254 -13.75 24.78 -16.71
N VAL A 255 -14.83 24.01 -16.88
CA VAL A 255 -16.15 24.54 -17.23
C VAL A 255 -16.65 25.52 -16.16
N PHE A 256 -16.52 25.20 -14.88
CA PHE A 256 -16.95 26.08 -13.79
C PHE A 256 -16.17 27.39 -13.72
N ILE A 257 -14.85 27.35 -13.91
CA ILE A 257 -14.01 28.56 -13.85
C ILE A 257 -14.31 29.45 -15.05
N VAL A 258 -14.39 28.88 -16.26
CA VAL A 258 -14.71 29.63 -17.48
C VAL A 258 -16.12 30.22 -17.45
N LEU A 259 -17.14 29.44 -17.04
CA LEU A 259 -18.51 29.96 -16.94
C LEU A 259 -18.69 30.96 -15.78
N GLY A 260 -17.98 30.77 -14.67
CA GLY A 260 -18.04 31.67 -13.52
C GLY A 260 -17.31 33.01 -13.73
N ASP A 261 -16.41 33.08 -14.72
CA ASP A 261 -15.71 34.30 -15.11
C ASP A 261 -16.43 35.08 -16.23
N ILE A 262 -16.91 34.36 -17.25
CA ILE A 262 -17.57 34.97 -18.42
C ILE A 262 -18.99 35.45 -18.09
N TYR A 263 -19.66 34.89 -17.08
CA TYR A 263 -21.02 35.30 -16.70
C TYR A 263 -21.02 36.34 -15.57
N ASP A 264 -21.37 37.58 -15.91
CA ASP A 264 -21.53 38.68 -14.95
C ASP A 264 -22.87 38.54 -14.21
N LEU A 265 -22.82 38.45 -12.88
CA LEU A 265 -23.99 38.30 -12.01
C LEU A 265 -24.78 39.61 -11.80
N ASP A 266 -24.15 40.76 -11.93
CA ASP A 266 -24.77 42.07 -11.70
C ASP A 266 -25.43 42.61 -12.98
N THR A 267 -24.81 42.40 -14.15
CA THR A 267 -25.39 42.80 -15.45
C THR A 267 -26.20 41.69 -16.13
N HIS A 268 -26.08 40.44 -15.67
CA HIS A 268 -26.65 39.25 -16.34
C HIS A 268 -26.22 39.10 -17.82
N THR A 269 -25.01 39.56 -18.15
CA THR A 269 -24.44 39.47 -19.51
C THR A 269 -23.26 38.51 -19.59
N TRP A 270 -22.97 38.04 -20.80
CA TRP A 270 -21.80 37.22 -21.09
C TRP A 270 -20.66 38.11 -21.61
N ASN A 271 -19.55 38.17 -20.88
CA ASN A 271 -18.34 38.89 -21.26
C ASN A 271 -17.22 37.90 -21.67
N PRO A 272 -17.02 37.63 -22.97
CA PRO A 272 -16.01 36.66 -23.45
C PRO A 272 -14.56 37.17 -23.35
N ASN A 273 -14.31 38.30 -22.69
CA ASN A 273 -12.97 38.87 -22.51
C ASN A 273 -12.17 38.09 -21.44
N GLY A 274 -11.52 37.00 -21.85
CA GLY A 274 -10.73 36.12 -20.97
C GLY A 274 -9.45 36.71 -20.36
N LEU A 275 -9.28 38.04 -20.33
CA LEU A 275 -8.21 38.69 -19.59
C LEU A 275 -8.41 38.53 -18.07
N HIS A 276 -9.63 38.76 -17.57
CA HIS A 276 -9.95 38.65 -16.13
C HIS A 276 -9.76 37.21 -15.62
N LEU A 277 -10.14 36.20 -16.41
CA LEU A 277 -9.88 34.78 -16.15
C LEU A 277 -8.43 34.48 -15.74
N VAL A 278 -7.44 35.12 -16.38
CA VAL A 278 -6.00 34.87 -16.13
C VAL A 278 -5.52 35.57 -14.85
N GLU A 279 -6.24 36.58 -14.37
CA GLU A 279 -5.98 37.22 -13.07
C GLU A 279 -6.54 36.40 -11.90
N GLN A 280 -7.48 35.47 -12.15
CA GLN A 280 -8.07 34.62 -11.12
C GLN A 280 -7.15 33.49 -10.65
N GLN A 281 -7.14 33.25 -9.34
CA GLN A 281 -6.35 32.16 -8.71
C GLN A 281 -6.78 30.78 -9.21
N ASP A 282 -8.09 30.60 -9.44
CA ASP A 282 -8.68 29.33 -9.85
C ASP A 282 -8.18 28.87 -11.22
N PHE A 283 -7.94 29.81 -12.15
CA PHE A 283 -7.35 29.52 -13.46
C PHE A 283 -5.95 28.90 -13.31
N TRP A 284 -5.07 29.51 -12.50
CA TRP A 284 -3.72 28.99 -12.28
C TRP A 284 -3.71 27.64 -11.54
N PHE A 285 -4.66 27.41 -10.62
CA PHE A 285 -4.87 26.08 -10.05
C PHE A 285 -5.30 25.07 -11.14
N ALA A 286 -6.24 25.41 -12.03
CA ALA A 286 -6.69 24.52 -13.09
C ALA A 286 -5.58 24.22 -14.12
N VAL A 287 -4.77 25.21 -14.51
CA VAL A 287 -3.58 25.02 -15.36
C VAL A 287 -2.60 24.03 -14.74
N MET A 288 -2.24 24.23 -13.47
CA MET A 288 -1.30 23.36 -12.76
C MET A 288 -1.87 21.96 -12.51
N MET A 289 -3.14 21.83 -12.13
CA MET A 289 -3.83 20.54 -12.01
C MET A 289 -3.85 19.79 -13.36
N THR A 290 -4.09 20.49 -14.47
CA THR A 290 -4.06 19.91 -15.83
C THR A 290 -2.68 19.37 -16.15
N PHE A 291 -1.62 20.14 -15.91
CA PHE A 291 -0.24 19.68 -16.09
C PHE A 291 0.07 18.45 -15.24
N LEU A 292 -0.27 18.47 -13.94
CA LEU A 292 -0.01 17.38 -13.00
C LEU A 292 -0.78 16.09 -13.34
N ILE A 293 -2.00 16.20 -13.87
CA ILE A 293 -2.84 15.07 -14.31
C ILE A 293 -2.35 14.52 -15.65
N LEU A 294 -2.01 15.39 -16.62
CA LEU A 294 -1.60 15.00 -17.96
C LEU A 294 -0.19 14.40 -17.99
N TRP A 295 0.74 14.92 -17.19
CA TRP A 295 2.16 14.56 -17.24
C TRP A 295 2.44 13.04 -17.22
N PRO A 296 1.87 12.22 -16.31
CA PRO A 296 2.12 10.79 -16.30
C PRO A 296 1.74 10.10 -17.62
N TRP A 297 0.71 10.58 -18.33
CA TRP A 297 0.26 10.03 -19.61
C TRP A 297 1.24 10.31 -20.75
N LEU A 298 1.86 11.49 -20.76
CA LEU A 298 2.91 11.84 -21.73
C LEU A 298 4.11 10.87 -21.66
N THR A 299 4.33 10.22 -20.50
CA THR A 299 5.39 9.24 -20.29
C THR A 299 5.01 7.79 -20.59
N ILE A 300 3.75 7.47 -20.91
CA ILE A 300 3.30 6.09 -21.17
C ILE A 300 3.84 5.60 -22.52
N ARG A 301 4.48 4.42 -22.56
CA ARG A 301 4.94 3.78 -23.80
C ARG A 301 4.71 2.27 -23.76
N SER A 302 4.45 1.66 -24.91
CA SER A 302 4.49 0.21 -25.11
C SER A 302 5.93 -0.21 -25.38
N VAL A 303 6.51 -0.97 -24.45
CA VAL A 303 7.90 -1.46 -24.54
C VAL A 303 7.92 -2.96 -24.80
N LYS A 304 8.95 -3.45 -25.48
CA LYS A 304 9.22 -4.90 -25.56
C LYS A 304 9.56 -5.42 -24.16
N VAL A 305 9.18 -6.66 -23.88
CA VAL A 305 9.47 -7.37 -22.65
C VAL A 305 9.64 -8.85 -22.97
N ASP A 306 10.65 -9.48 -22.39
CA ASP A 306 10.77 -10.95 -22.38
C ASP A 306 10.22 -11.47 -21.06
N VAL A 307 9.50 -12.60 -21.08
CA VAL A 307 8.88 -13.17 -19.89
C VAL A 307 9.49 -14.53 -19.61
N GLU A 308 10.29 -14.61 -18.55
CA GLU A 308 10.74 -15.86 -17.97
C GLU A 308 9.68 -16.32 -16.96
N ILE A 309 9.36 -17.62 -16.95
CA ILE A 309 8.40 -18.22 -16.03
C ILE A 309 9.13 -19.36 -15.28
N PRO A 310 9.87 -19.05 -14.20
CA PRO A 310 10.61 -20.07 -13.47
C PRO A 310 9.70 -21.07 -12.74
N SER A 311 8.51 -20.61 -12.34
CA SER A 311 7.54 -21.42 -11.61
C SER A 311 6.11 -20.91 -11.84
N PRO A 312 5.07 -21.73 -11.55
CA PRO A 312 3.68 -21.27 -11.60
C PRO A 312 3.32 -20.14 -10.61
N LYS A 313 4.23 -19.79 -9.68
CA LYS A 313 4.04 -18.75 -8.66
C LYS A 313 4.60 -17.38 -9.08
N VAL A 314 5.50 -17.32 -10.07
CA VAL A 314 6.25 -16.10 -10.42
C VAL A 314 6.47 -15.98 -11.93
N ALA A 315 6.17 -14.80 -12.50
CA ALA A 315 6.71 -14.36 -13.78
C ALA A 315 7.84 -13.35 -13.55
N VAL A 316 8.94 -13.46 -14.28
CA VAL A 316 10.05 -12.50 -14.29
C VAL A 316 10.06 -11.78 -15.62
N LEU A 317 9.77 -10.48 -15.60
CA LEU A 317 9.69 -9.64 -16.80
C LEU A 317 11.03 -8.93 -17.01
N ARG A 318 11.74 -9.25 -18.10
CA ARG A 318 13.03 -8.65 -18.50
C ARG A 318 12.82 -7.53 -19.51
N PHE A 319 13.47 -6.39 -19.28
CA PHE A 319 13.41 -5.19 -20.11
C PHE A 319 14.82 -4.78 -20.54
N GLU A 320 14.98 -4.35 -21.79
CA GLU A 320 16.27 -4.03 -22.45
C GLU A 320 16.83 -2.65 -22.06
N ARG A 321 17.05 -2.40 -20.77
CA ARG A 321 17.85 -1.26 -20.25
C ARG A 321 18.17 -1.41 -18.76
N GLY A 322 19.21 -0.74 -18.28
CA GLY A 322 19.51 -0.58 -16.86
C GLY A 322 18.57 0.41 -16.16
N MET A 323 18.59 0.40 -14.83
CA MET A 323 17.75 1.26 -13.99
C MET A 323 18.42 1.56 -12.64
N GLN A 324 18.32 2.79 -12.16
CA GLN A 324 18.74 3.17 -10.80
C GLN A 324 17.96 2.41 -9.72
N GLN A 325 18.63 2.07 -8.62
CA GLN A 325 18.03 1.40 -7.47
C GLN A 325 16.94 2.24 -6.76
N GLY A 326 16.04 1.51 -6.11
CA GLY A 326 14.96 2.07 -5.31
C GLY A 326 13.81 2.69 -6.12
N LEU A 327 13.81 2.47 -7.43
CA LEU A 327 12.73 2.83 -8.34
C LEU A 327 11.72 1.70 -8.48
N LEU A 328 10.49 2.07 -8.79
CA LEU A 328 9.38 1.15 -9.04
C LEU A 328 8.76 1.42 -10.42
N ALA A 329 8.37 0.35 -11.10
CA ALA A 329 7.68 0.41 -12.37
C ALA A 329 6.17 0.28 -12.17
N ARG A 330 5.41 1.09 -12.90
CA ARG A 330 3.99 0.86 -13.17
C ARG A 330 3.86 0.16 -14.52
N ILE A 331 3.20 -1.00 -14.55
CA ILE A 331 2.96 -1.77 -15.78
C ILE A 331 1.48 -2.08 -15.97
N SER A 332 1.04 -2.16 -17.24
CA SER A 332 -0.33 -2.48 -17.63
C SER A 332 -0.37 -3.30 -18.92
N ARG A 333 -1.45 -4.06 -19.13
CA ARG A 333 -1.75 -4.74 -20.41
C ARG A 333 -2.29 -3.76 -21.46
N SER A 334 -2.74 -2.57 -21.09
CA SER A 334 -3.25 -1.54 -22.01
C SER A 334 -2.66 -0.16 -21.69
N SER A 335 -2.80 0.80 -22.60
CA SER A 335 -2.37 2.18 -22.36
C SER A 335 -3.23 2.91 -21.32
N ILE A 336 -4.53 2.56 -21.21
CA ILE A 336 -5.56 3.36 -20.53
C ILE A 336 -6.26 2.71 -19.34
N MET A 337 -5.96 1.45 -18.99
CA MET A 337 -6.59 0.74 -17.85
C MET A 337 -5.61 0.60 -16.65
N GLU A 338 -5.84 -0.36 -15.76
CA GLU A 338 -5.14 -0.53 -14.47
C GLU A 338 -3.60 -0.59 -14.59
N TYR A 339 -2.89 0.06 -13.67
CA TYR A 339 -1.42 0.09 -13.63
C TYR A 339 -0.91 -0.46 -12.31
N HIS A 340 -0.32 -1.66 -12.36
CA HIS A 340 0.22 -2.35 -11.19
C HIS A 340 1.68 -1.96 -10.92
N ALA A 341 2.03 -1.75 -9.65
CA ALA A 341 3.36 -1.32 -9.22
C ALA A 341 4.24 -2.51 -8.81
N PHE A 342 5.46 -2.56 -9.34
CA PHE A 342 6.47 -3.57 -9.00
C PHE A 342 7.82 -2.92 -8.72
N GLY A 343 8.60 -3.52 -7.82
CA GLY A 343 9.99 -3.13 -7.59
C GLY A 343 10.88 -3.50 -8.77
N ILE A 344 11.86 -2.66 -9.07
CA ILE A 344 12.82 -2.88 -10.15
C ILE A 344 14.10 -3.51 -9.60
N ILE A 345 14.53 -4.61 -10.24
CA ILE A 345 15.84 -5.22 -10.07
C ILE A 345 16.72 -4.79 -11.24
N SER A 346 17.89 -4.22 -10.97
CA SER A 346 18.91 -3.96 -11.97
C SER A 346 20.26 -3.79 -11.28
N GLU A 347 21.33 -4.24 -11.93
CA GLU A 347 22.72 -4.16 -11.45
C GLU A 347 23.26 -2.74 -11.49
N GLY A 348 22.74 -1.88 -12.37
CA GLY A 348 23.19 -0.50 -12.53
C GLY A 348 22.31 0.29 -13.50
N VAL A 349 22.56 1.59 -13.61
CA VAL A 349 21.93 2.44 -14.64
C VAL A 349 22.37 2.05 -16.06
N ASP A 350 23.60 1.61 -16.22
CA ASP A 350 24.21 1.22 -17.50
C ASP A 350 24.13 -0.29 -17.78
N ALA A 351 23.44 -1.05 -16.93
CA ALA A 351 23.24 -2.49 -17.15
C ALA A 351 22.43 -2.75 -18.43
N LYS A 352 22.64 -3.90 -19.07
CA LYS A 352 21.88 -4.26 -20.29
C LYS A 352 20.39 -4.48 -20.02
N TYR A 353 20.04 -4.93 -18.81
CA TYR A 353 18.69 -5.34 -18.44
C TYR A 353 18.23 -4.82 -17.08
N HIS A 354 16.91 -4.74 -16.91
CA HIS A 354 16.25 -4.70 -15.62
C HIS A 354 15.08 -5.68 -15.59
N TYR A 355 14.74 -6.13 -14.39
CA TYR A 355 13.79 -7.22 -14.14
C TYR A 355 12.70 -6.77 -13.18
N LEU A 356 11.48 -7.23 -13.40
CA LEU A 356 10.37 -7.15 -12.44
C LEU A 356 9.99 -8.56 -12.02
N ILE A 357 9.94 -8.80 -10.70
CA ILE A 357 9.41 -10.05 -10.13
C ILE A 357 7.91 -9.85 -9.92
N CYS A 358 7.10 -10.54 -10.71
CA CYS A 358 5.64 -10.51 -10.66
C CYS A 358 5.12 -11.81 -10.04
N GLY A 359 4.94 -11.81 -8.71
CA GLY A 359 4.30 -12.91 -7.99
C GLY A 359 2.80 -13.01 -8.28
N VAL A 360 2.28 -14.22 -8.42
CA VAL A 360 0.87 -14.46 -8.71
C VAL A 360 0.01 -14.22 -7.48
N GLN A 361 -0.81 -13.17 -7.53
CA GLN A 361 -1.75 -12.80 -6.45
C GLN A 361 -3.16 -12.47 -6.96
N GLY A 362 -3.27 -11.87 -8.16
CA GLY A 362 -4.54 -11.50 -8.79
C GLY A 362 -4.53 -11.72 -10.29
N ASP A 363 -5.64 -11.42 -10.94
CA ASP A 363 -5.89 -11.84 -12.33
C ASP A 363 -4.92 -11.21 -13.34
N PHE A 364 -4.49 -9.96 -13.11
CA PHE A 364 -3.40 -9.34 -13.87
C PHE A 364 -2.13 -10.20 -13.86
N THR A 365 -1.69 -10.63 -12.67
CA THR A 365 -0.46 -11.43 -12.50
C THR A 365 -0.62 -12.87 -13.00
N LYS A 366 -1.81 -13.49 -12.85
CA LYS A 366 -2.11 -14.80 -13.46
C LYS A 366 -2.02 -14.73 -14.98
N GLY A 367 -2.54 -13.64 -15.57
CA GLY A 367 -2.50 -13.39 -17.01
C GLY A 367 -1.08 -13.23 -17.58
N LEU A 368 -0.09 -12.82 -16.77
CA LEU A 368 1.32 -12.76 -17.20
C LEU A 368 1.93 -14.16 -17.41
N ILE A 369 1.46 -15.17 -16.68
CA ILE A 369 1.89 -16.58 -16.86
C ILE A 369 1.05 -17.27 -17.92
N GLN A 370 -0.27 -17.11 -17.87
CA GLN A 370 -1.19 -17.82 -18.78
C GLN A 370 -1.10 -17.32 -20.22
N ASN A 371 -0.88 -16.02 -20.44
CA ASN A 371 -0.80 -15.40 -21.76
C ASN A 371 0.37 -14.40 -21.81
N PRO A 372 1.64 -14.88 -21.85
CA PRO A 372 2.82 -14.03 -21.69
C PRO A 372 2.90 -12.93 -22.76
N PRO A 373 3.00 -11.64 -22.37
CA PRO A 373 3.09 -10.55 -23.32
C PRO A 373 4.50 -10.44 -23.92
N THR A 374 4.60 -10.15 -25.23
CA THR A 374 5.84 -9.68 -25.90
C THR A 374 6.06 -8.17 -25.76
N ARG A 375 4.99 -7.44 -25.41
CA ARG A 375 4.99 -6.00 -25.16
C ARG A 375 4.08 -5.65 -23.99
N ILE A 376 4.50 -4.68 -23.18
CA ILE A 376 3.74 -4.20 -22.02
C ILE A 376 3.75 -2.68 -21.96
N TRP A 377 2.68 -2.08 -21.46
CA TRP A 377 2.58 -0.64 -21.29
C TRP A 377 3.21 -0.24 -19.96
N THR A 378 4.09 0.76 -19.98
CA THR A 378 4.73 1.27 -18.77
C THR A 378 4.99 2.78 -18.86
N ARG A 379 4.97 3.45 -17.71
CA ARG A 379 5.45 4.83 -17.60
C ARG A 379 6.97 4.85 -17.69
N GLN A 380 7.51 5.71 -18.55
CA GLN A 380 8.96 5.85 -18.76
C GLN A 380 9.64 6.46 -17.54
N LEU A 381 8.98 7.45 -16.93
CA LEU A 381 9.34 8.00 -15.63
C LEU A 381 8.96 7.00 -14.54
N LYS A 382 9.92 6.17 -14.12
CA LYS A 382 9.74 5.28 -12.95
C LYS A 382 9.64 6.14 -11.69
N PHE A 383 8.80 5.79 -10.74
CA PHE A 383 8.66 6.55 -9.49
C PHE A 383 9.64 6.06 -8.42
N ALA A 384 10.08 6.94 -7.53
CA ALA A 384 10.93 6.57 -6.39
C ALA A 384 10.08 6.01 -5.25
N GLY A 385 10.58 4.99 -4.56
CA GLY A 385 10.03 4.50 -3.29
C GLY A 385 11.07 4.60 -2.16
N VAL A 386 10.70 4.16 -0.95
CA VAL A 386 11.55 4.26 0.25
C VAL A 386 12.98 3.74 0.03
N SER A 387 13.14 2.65 -0.72
CA SER A 387 14.43 2.07 -1.11
C SER A 387 15.39 3.09 -1.76
N ASN A 388 14.89 4.11 -2.47
CA ASN A 388 15.73 5.12 -3.12
C ASN A 388 16.46 6.02 -2.10
N THR A 389 15.93 6.18 -0.88
CA THR A 389 16.59 6.90 0.23
C THR A 389 17.75 6.13 0.84
N SER A 390 18.05 4.92 0.36
CA SER A 390 19.22 4.12 0.77
C SER A 390 20.54 4.88 0.65
N THR A 391 20.63 5.84 -0.28
CA THR A 391 21.79 6.71 -0.49
C THR A 391 22.07 7.65 0.69
N LEU A 392 21.07 7.93 1.53
CA LEU A 392 21.25 8.71 2.75
C LEU A 392 22.12 7.97 3.78
N TYR A 393 22.16 6.64 3.74
CA TYR A 393 22.78 5.81 4.76
C TYR A 393 24.16 5.31 4.34
N LYS A 394 25.05 5.19 5.33
CA LYS A 394 26.41 4.67 5.17
C LYS A 394 26.39 3.16 5.00
N ARG A 395 25.65 2.45 5.86
CA ARG A 395 25.43 0.99 5.83
C ARG A 395 23.98 0.68 6.20
N GLY A 396 23.38 -0.31 5.55
CA GLY A 396 21.98 -0.67 5.77
C GLY A 396 21.67 -2.13 5.45
N ILE A 397 20.49 -2.59 5.87
CA ILE A 397 19.99 -3.94 5.62
C ILE A 397 18.72 -3.88 4.80
N ARG A 398 18.63 -4.71 3.76
CA ARG A 398 17.40 -5.05 3.05
C ARG A 398 16.87 -6.38 3.58
N VAL A 399 15.77 -6.37 4.32
CA VAL A 399 15.03 -7.60 4.65
C VAL A 399 13.87 -7.76 3.69
N CYS A 400 13.75 -8.91 3.05
CA CYS A 400 12.62 -9.18 2.16
C CYS A 400 12.11 -10.61 2.26
N THR A 401 10.82 -10.80 1.98
CA THR A 401 10.19 -12.11 1.99
C THR A 401 9.54 -12.43 0.65
N GLY A 402 9.85 -13.59 0.06
CA GLY A 402 9.32 -14.00 -1.24
C GLY A 402 9.57 -12.94 -2.32
N THR A 403 8.52 -12.57 -3.05
CA THR A 403 8.53 -11.59 -4.15
C THR A 403 8.91 -10.17 -3.72
N GLY A 404 8.92 -9.87 -2.42
CA GLY A 404 9.46 -8.62 -1.85
C GLY A 404 10.92 -8.34 -2.24
N LEU A 405 11.65 -9.36 -2.70
CA LEU A 405 12.98 -9.24 -3.32
C LEU A 405 13.01 -8.19 -4.45
N GLY A 406 11.93 -8.05 -5.22
CA GLY A 406 11.82 -7.09 -6.32
C GLY A 406 12.08 -5.63 -5.95
N ALA A 407 11.72 -5.22 -4.72
CA ALA A 407 11.98 -3.85 -4.22
C ALA A 407 13.30 -3.74 -3.42
N ALA A 408 14.01 -4.85 -3.24
CA ALA A 408 15.18 -4.98 -2.39
C ALA A 408 16.49 -5.16 -3.17
N LEU A 409 16.52 -6.11 -4.12
CA LEU A 409 17.77 -6.62 -4.69
C LEU A 409 18.62 -5.53 -5.33
N SER A 410 18.04 -4.64 -6.13
CA SER A 410 18.77 -3.53 -6.76
C SER A 410 19.49 -2.61 -5.76
N THR A 411 18.97 -2.45 -4.53
CA THR A 411 19.65 -1.64 -3.49
C THR A 411 20.98 -2.31 -3.07
N CYS A 412 21.00 -3.64 -2.99
CA CYS A 412 22.19 -4.40 -2.64
C CYS A 412 23.13 -4.58 -3.83
N LEU A 413 22.62 -4.77 -5.05
CA LEU A 413 23.45 -4.82 -6.26
C LEU A 413 24.23 -3.51 -6.44
N GLN A 414 23.54 -2.36 -6.41
CA GLN A 414 24.12 -1.04 -6.68
C GLN A 414 24.85 -0.40 -5.50
N SER A 415 24.99 -1.09 -4.36
CA SER A 415 25.71 -0.54 -3.21
C SER A 415 26.37 -1.64 -2.37
N PRO A 416 27.72 -1.66 -2.25
CA PRO A 416 28.43 -2.68 -1.48
C PRO A 416 28.11 -2.61 0.02
N ASN A 417 27.68 -1.45 0.51
CA ASN A 417 27.38 -1.21 1.93
C ASN A 417 26.00 -1.70 2.39
N TRP A 418 25.24 -2.37 1.51
CA TRP A 418 23.92 -2.91 1.81
C TRP A 418 23.94 -4.44 1.87
N TYR A 419 23.46 -4.97 2.99
CA TYR A 419 23.34 -6.40 3.26
C TYR A 419 21.93 -6.90 2.89
N LEU A 420 21.82 -8.05 2.22
CA LEU A 420 20.54 -8.66 1.88
C LEU A 420 20.17 -9.81 2.85
N ILE A 421 19.00 -9.74 3.47
CA ILE A 421 18.36 -10.87 4.12
C ILE A 421 17.13 -11.24 3.29
N TRP A 422 17.15 -12.41 2.65
CA TRP A 422 16.03 -12.89 1.85
C TRP A 422 15.48 -14.22 2.38
N ILE A 423 14.22 -14.19 2.82
CA ILE A 423 13.50 -15.34 3.34
C ILE A 423 12.47 -15.78 2.29
N GLY A 424 12.61 -16.98 1.76
CA GLY A 424 11.74 -17.53 0.73
C GLY A 424 11.53 -19.03 0.88
N SER A 425 10.79 -19.64 -0.03
CA SER A 425 10.51 -21.09 -0.06
C SER A 425 10.92 -21.60 -1.44
N ASP A 426 11.72 -22.68 -1.51
CA ASP A 426 12.31 -23.19 -2.76
C ASP A 426 12.89 -22.05 -3.62
N GLN A 427 13.80 -21.24 -3.06
CA GLN A 427 14.15 -19.90 -3.59
C GLN A 427 14.58 -19.91 -5.07
N GLU A 428 15.62 -20.68 -5.41
CA GLU A 428 16.11 -20.77 -6.80
C GLU A 428 15.05 -21.37 -7.74
N LYS A 429 14.39 -22.44 -7.34
CA LYS A 429 13.33 -23.11 -8.12
C LYS A 429 12.10 -22.21 -8.35
N THR A 430 11.81 -21.27 -7.45
CA THR A 430 10.65 -20.38 -7.54
C THR A 430 10.93 -19.13 -8.37
N PHE A 431 12.14 -18.58 -8.27
CA PHE A 431 12.52 -17.28 -8.86
C PHE A 431 13.49 -17.37 -10.06
N GLY A 432 14.01 -18.56 -10.35
CA GLY A 432 14.78 -18.87 -11.55
C GLY A 432 16.29 -18.58 -11.46
N PRO A 433 17.07 -19.18 -12.37
CA PRO A 433 18.52 -19.03 -12.39
C PRO A 433 18.94 -17.58 -12.66
N THR A 434 18.15 -16.79 -13.40
CA THR A 434 18.43 -15.36 -13.65
C THR A 434 18.48 -14.55 -12.36
N ILE A 435 17.51 -14.76 -11.44
CA ILE A 435 17.47 -14.02 -10.17
C ILE A 435 18.46 -14.60 -9.16
N ALA A 436 18.69 -15.92 -9.18
CA ALA A 436 19.69 -16.57 -8.34
C ALA A 436 21.12 -16.12 -8.71
N GLY A 437 21.50 -16.15 -9.99
CA GLY A 437 22.79 -15.68 -10.48
C GLY A 437 23.10 -14.26 -10.07
N LEU A 438 22.16 -13.31 -10.29
CA LEU A 438 22.28 -11.94 -9.81
C LEU A 438 22.63 -11.82 -8.31
N ILE A 439 22.17 -12.75 -7.46
CA ILE A 439 22.52 -12.78 -6.04
C ILE A 439 23.91 -13.40 -5.83
N HIS A 440 24.17 -14.57 -6.41
CA HIS A 440 25.42 -15.31 -6.23
C HIS A 440 26.63 -14.52 -6.76
N ASP A 441 26.50 -13.92 -7.94
CA ASP A 441 27.59 -13.26 -8.66
C ASP A 441 27.98 -11.90 -8.05
N ASN A 442 27.08 -11.26 -7.29
CA ASN A 442 27.24 -9.87 -6.83
C ASN A 442 27.20 -9.66 -5.30
N LEU A 443 26.65 -10.60 -4.52
CA LEU A 443 26.35 -10.39 -3.08
C LEU A 443 27.17 -11.27 -2.12
N GLU A 444 28.27 -11.86 -2.57
CA GLU A 444 29.15 -12.66 -1.72
C GLU A 444 29.57 -11.89 -0.44
N GLY A 445 29.61 -12.60 0.70
CA GLY A 445 29.92 -12.03 2.02
C GLY A 445 28.88 -11.08 2.63
N ARG A 446 27.85 -10.68 1.88
CA ARG A 446 26.85 -9.66 2.30
C ARG A 446 25.39 -10.07 2.03
N VAL A 447 25.13 -11.37 2.04
CA VAL A 447 23.79 -11.97 1.88
C VAL A 447 23.54 -13.09 2.89
N THR A 448 22.32 -13.15 3.43
CA THR A 448 21.75 -14.33 4.07
C THR A 448 20.55 -14.80 3.27
N LEU A 449 20.64 -16.02 2.75
CA LEU A 449 19.53 -16.74 2.12
C LEU A 449 18.93 -17.73 3.11
N TRP A 450 17.62 -17.58 3.36
CA TRP A 450 16.86 -18.51 4.18
C TRP A 450 15.74 -19.16 3.36
N ASP A 451 16.00 -20.38 2.90
CA ASP A 451 14.96 -21.23 2.34
C ASP A 451 14.16 -21.90 3.47
N SER A 452 12.94 -21.42 3.70
CA SER A 452 12.06 -21.90 4.75
C SER A 452 11.53 -23.31 4.49
N LYS A 453 11.54 -23.81 3.26
CA LYS A 453 11.07 -25.16 2.94
C LYS A 453 12.17 -26.18 3.17
N GLN A 454 13.39 -25.89 2.75
CA GLN A 454 14.56 -26.72 3.07
C GLN A 454 14.85 -26.76 4.58
N ARG A 455 14.66 -25.63 5.28
CA ARG A 455 14.91 -25.49 6.73
C ARG A 455 13.71 -25.82 7.62
N GLY A 456 12.60 -26.30 7.05
CA GLY A 456 11.40 -26.72 7.79
C GLY A 456 10.64 -25.61 8.53
N GLY A 457 10.90 -24.34 8.23
CA GLY A 457 10.24 -23.19 8.85
C GLY A 457 10.85 -21.84 8.52
N ARG A 458 10.13 -20.76 8.86
CA ARG A 458 10.66 -19.38 8.83
C ARG A 458 11.66 -19.20 9.98
N PRO A 459 12.70 -18.35 9.84
CA PRO A 459 13.63 -18.09 10.92
C PRO A 459 12.96 -17.30 12.04
N ASP A 460 13.59 -17.30 13.23
CA ASP A 460 13.47 -16.15 14.12
C ASP A 460 14.07 -14.94 13.39
N THR A 461 13.17 -14.21 12.73
CA THR A 461 13.53 -13.10 11.85
C THR A 461 14.08 -11.93 12.64
N MET A 462 13.65 -11.76 13.90
CA MET A 462 14.16 -10.68 14.76
C MET A 462 15.53 -11.00 15.33
N LYS A 463 15.81 -12.26 15.69
CA LYS A 463 17.16 -12.70 16.03
C LYS A 463 18.11 -12.45 14.86
N LEU A 464 17.75 -12.92 13.66
CA LEU A 464 18.55 -12.75 12.44
C LEU A 464 18.80 -11.27 12.11
N ILE A 465 17.79 -10.41 12.22
CA ILE A 465 17.96 -8.96 12.04
C ILE A 465 18.93 -8.38 13.06
N LYS A 466 18.83 -8.72 14.35
CA LYS A 466 19.71 -8.20 15.41
C LYS A 466 21.17 -8.62 15.20
N GLU A 467 21.40 -9.88 14.86
CA GLU A 467 22.74 -10.44 14.60
C GLU A 467 23.40 -9.75 13.41
N VAL A 468 22.69 -9.63 12.28
CA VAL A 468 23.20 -8.94 11.08
C VAL A 468 23.31 -7.43 11.29
N TYR A 469 22.40 -6.78 12.01
CA TYR A 469 22.47 -5.35 12.31
C TYR A 469 23.74 -5.00 13.10
N THR A 470 24.11 -5.86 14.05
CA THR A 470 25.31 -5.70 14.87
C THR A 470 26.58 -6.02 14.08
N SER A 471 26.66 -7.18 13.41
CA SER A 471 27.86 -7.60 12.67
C SER A 471 28.12 -6.75 11.41
N TRP A 472 27.06 -6.31 10.73
CA TRP A 472 27.15 -5.38 9.60
C TRP A 472 27.28 -3.91 10.02
N ASN A 473 27.23 -3.57 11.32
CA ASN A 473 27.24 -2.20 11.82
C ASN A 473 26.30 -1.27 11.01
N ALA A 474 25.04 -1.68 10.89
CA ALA A 474 24.05 -1.01 10.06
C ALA A 474 23.46 0.24 10.76
N GLU A 475 23.07 1.25 9.98
CA GLU A 475 22.34 2.42 10.50
C GLU A 475 20.81 2.26 10.41
N ILE A 476 20.33 1.36 9.55
CA ILE A 476 18.93 1.25 9.14
C ILE A 476 18.59 -0.15 8.63
N VAL A 477 17.35 -0.59 8.86
CA VAL A 477 16.74 -1.77 8.24
C VAL A 477 15.55 -1.36 7.37
N PHE A 478 15.59 -1.66 6.07
CA PHE A 478 14.41 -1.55 5.21
C PHE A 478 13.77 -2.94 5.03
N ILE A 479 12.49 -3.04 5.35
CA ILE A 479 11.72 -4.30 5.34
C ILE A 479 10.75 -4.30 4.15
N THR A 480 10.65 -5.41 3.44
CA THR A 480 9.62 -5.62 2.41
C THR A 480 9.03 -7.02 2.54
N SER A 481 7.90 -7.10 3.26
CA SER A 481 7.21 -8.34 3.58
C SER A 481 5.69 -8.18 3.49
N ASN A 482 4.98 -9.31 3.58
CA ASN A 482 3.53 -9.35 3.76
C ASN A 482 3.11 -8.68 5.09
N TRP A 483 1.83 -8.38 5.29
CA TRP A 483 1.35 -7.59 6.43
C TRP A 483 1.82 -8.15 7.78
N ILE A 484 1.69 -9.46 7.99
CA ILE A 484 2.08 -10.14 9.23
C ILE A 484 3.59 -9.98 9.48
N GLY A 485 4.43 -10.43 8.54
CA GLY A 485 5.89 -10.38 8.71
C GLY A 485 6.41 -8.95 8.84
N ASN A 486 5.82 -8.01 8.08
CA ASN A 486 6.15 -6.60 8.16
C ASN A 486 5.83 -6.01 9.54
N LYS A 487 4.64 -6.31 10.08
CA LYS A 487 4.22 -5.88 11.42
C LYS A 487 5.13 -6.45 12.50
N GLU A 488 5.42 -7.76 12.46
CA GLU A 488 6.29 -8.44 13.43
C GLU A 488 7.70 -7.84 13.43
N MET A 489 8.30 -7.62 12.26
CA MET A 489 9.63 -7.01 12.14
C MET A 489 9.63 -5.54 12.57
N MET A 490 8.61 -4.76 12.24
CA MET A 490 8.51 -3.35 12.66
C MET A 490 8.33 -3.22 14.18
N GLU A 491 7.48 -4.05 14.79
CA GLU A 491 7.31 -4.12 16.26
C GLU A 491 8.64 -4.50 16.94
N GLY A 492 9.29 -5.58 16.49
CA GLY A 492 10.54 -6.07 17.08
C GLY A 492 11.75 -5.16 16.87
N CYS A 493 11.88 -4.50 15.70
CA CYS A 493 12.95 -3.52 15.47
C CYS A 493 12.77 -2.29 16.38
N LYS A 494 11.54 -1.79 16.49
CA LYS A 494 11.21 -0.63 17.33
C LYS A 494 11.44 -0.92 18.82
N GLU A 495 11.16 -2.14 19.27
CA GLU A 495 11.43 -2.59 20.65
C GLU A 495 12.94 -2.74 20.91
N ALA A 496 13.70 -3.19 19.91
CA ALA A 496 15.15 -3.30 19.97
C ALA A 496 15.92 -1.97 19.78
N GLY A 497 15.21 -0.83 19.61
CA GLY A 497 15.83 0.46 19.28
C GLY A 497 16.44 0.54 17.87
N ILE A 498 16.22 -0.47 17.03
CA ILE A 498 16.73 -0.56 15.66
C ILE A 498 15.87 0.35 14.75
N PRO A 499 16.45 1.35 14.07
CA PRO A 499 15.73 2.14 13.08
C PRO A 499 15.29 1.26 11.91
N ALA A 500 13.99 1.28 11.59
CA ALA A 500 13.44 0.46 10.52
C ALA A 500 12.31 1.16 9.76
N PHE A 501 12.21 0.87 8.46
CA PHE A 501 11.09 1.26 7.60
C PHE A 501 10.56 0.05 6.82
N GLY A 502 9.30 -0.32 7.06
CA GLY A 502 8.64 -1.43 6.40
C GLY A 502 7.78 -1.04 5.20
N THR A 503 7.21 -2.03 4.53
CA THR A 503 6.11 -1.86 3.58
C THR A 503 5.01 -1.06 4.26
N LEU A 504 4.51 0.01 3.63
CA LEU A 504 3.28 0.66 4.10
C LEU A 504 2.09 -0.24 3.80
N TRP A 505 1.17 -0.32 4.75
CA TRP A 505 -0.14 -0.97 4.58
C TRP A 505 -1.29 -0.01 4.90
N ASP A 506 -0.97 1.24 5.26
CA ASP A 506 -1.89 2.30 5.70
C ASP A 506 -2.59 3.06 4.55
N PHE A 507 -2.72 2.39 3.40
CA PHE A 507 -3.08 2.97 2.10
C PHE A 507 -4.52 3.44 1.96
#